data_AF-U7L971-F1
#
_entry.id   AF-U7L971-F1
#
_cell.length_a   1.000
_cell.length_b   1.000
_cell.length_c   1.000
_cell.angle_alpha   90.00
_cell.angle_beta   90.00
_cell.angle_gamma   90.00
#
_symmetry.space_group_name_H-M   'P 1'
#
loop_
_entity.id
_entity.type
_entity.pdbx_description
1 polymer ?
#
loop_
_entity_poly.entity_id
_entity_poly.type
_entity_poly.pdbx_seq_one_letter_code
_entity_poly.pdbx_strand_id
1 'polypeptide(L)'
;MFEELEEAETKDEPSRAWWQWWAPIAMVTVFIVVPPAVYHLVSGLILLILMAVLTVIIALVDGATFRASWTIFCVAGLAYFAAMSLYFNEGTWIYLPVFVFLAWAASKLGAVVGSKAGKS
;
A
#
# COMPACT_ATOMS: atom_id res chain seq x y z
N MET A 1 22.19 -2.49 -32.04
CA MET A 1 20.75 -2.75 -32.03
C MET A 1 20.31 -3.82 -31.03
N PHE A 2 21.01 -4.96 -30.83
CA PHE A 2 20.72 -5.88 -29.71
C PHE A 2 21.43 -5.46 -28.40
N GLU A 3 22.66 -4.93 -28.46
CA GLU A 3 23.37 -4.38 -27.29
C GLU A 3 22.72 -3.11 -26.70
N GLU A 4 22.12 -2.25 -27.54
CA GLU A 4 21.36 -1.08 -27.07
C GLU A 4 20.06 -1.46 -26.34
N LEU A 5 19.55 -2.69 -26.53
CA LEU A 5 18.38 -3.21 -25.81
C LEU A 5 18.78 -3.83 -24.46
N GLU A 6 19.99 -4.41 -24.34
CA GLU A 6 20.53 -4.89 -23.06
C GLU A 6 20.98 -3.74 -22.14
N GLU A 7 21.60 -2.69 -22.68
CA GLU A 7 22.00 -1.52 -21.88
C GLU A 7 20.81 -0.68 -21.39
N ALA A 8 19.65 -0.74 -22.08
CA ALA A 8 18.43 -0.11 -21.62
C ALA A 8 17.75 -0.87 -20.46
N GLU A 9 18.04 -2.15 -20.29
CA GLU A 9 17.48 -3.02 -19.23
C GLU A 9 18.19 -2.85 -17.88
N THR A 10 19.36 -2.20 -17.85
CA THR A 10 20.20 -2.02 -16.65
C THR A 10 20.23 -0.59 -16.13
N LYS A 11 19.25 0.24 -16.48
CA LYS A 11 18.97 1.43 -15.65
C LYS A 11 18.44 0.91 -14.32
N ASP A 12 19.32 0.78 -13.34
CA ASP A 12 19.02 0.52 -11.93
C ASP A 12 17.79 1.33 -11.54
N GLU A 13 16.61 0.69 -11.57
CA GLU A 13 15.43 1.32 -11.02
C GLU A 13 15.73 1.52 -9.54
N PRO A 14 15.54 2.73 -8.99
CA PRO A 14 15.88 2.99 -7.60
C PRO A 14 15.18 1.95 -6.71
N SER A 15 15.99 1.15 -6.03
CA SER A 15 15.56 0.12 -5.10
C SER A 15 15.23 0.74 -3.75
N ARG A 16 14.32 0.11 -2.98
CA ARG A 16 13.90 0.64 -1.68
C ARG A 16 15.09 0.68 -0.73
N ALA A 17 15.40 1.86 -0.18
CA ALA A 17 16.29 1.97 0.96
C ALA A 17 15.71 1.18 2.15
N TRP A 18 16.58 0.64 3.00
CA TRP A 18 16.16 -0.21 4.13
C TRP A 18 15.08 0.45 5.02
N TRP A 19 15.16 1.77 5.23
CA TRP A 19 14.19 2.49 6.05
C TRP A 19 12.80 2.54 5.40
N GLN A 20 12.70 2.58 4.06
CA GLN A 20 11.46 2.69 3.29
C GLN A 20 10.60 1.41 3.33
N TRP A 21 11.08 0.34 3.97
CA TRP A 21 10.29 -0.88 4.20
C TRP A 21 9.23 -0.73 5.31
N TRP A 22 9.25 0.39 6.04
CA TRP A 22 8.22 0.69 7.05
C TRP A 22 6.80 0.65 6.44
N ALA A 23 6.61 1.13 5.21
CA ALA A 23 5.29 1.28 4.63
C ALA A 23 4.62 -0.06 4.28
N PRO A 24 5.29 -1.01 3.59
CA PRO A 24 4.78 -2.38 3.46
C PRO A 24 4.46 -3.03 4.82
N ILE A 25 5.32 -2.87 5.82
CA ILE A 25 5.12 -3.45 7.16
C ILE A 25 3.89 -2.82 7.84
N ALA A 26 3.74 -1.49 7.75
CA ALA A 26 2.60 -0.76 8.28
C ALA A 26 1.31 -1.20 7.57
N MET A 27 1.34 -1.40 6.24
CA MET A 27 0.20 -1.87 5.48
C MET A 27 -0.26 -3.27 5.95
N VAL A 28 0.67 -4.21 6.14
CA VAL A 28 0.34 -5.52 6.73
C VAL A 28 -0.27 -5.35 8.12
N THR A 29 0.28 -4.47 8.94
CA THR A 29 -0.21 -4.19 10.30
C THR A 29 -1.66 -3.69 10.27
N VAL A 30 -2.01 -2.82 9.33
CA VAL A 30 -3.39 -2.30 9.17
C VAL A 30 -4.41 -3.41 8.91
N PHE A 31 -4.03 -4.46 8.18
CA PHE A 31 -4.97 -5.53 7.84
C PHE A 31 -4.93 -6.71 8.80
N ILE A 32 -3.77 -7.06 9.34
CA ILE A 32 -3.59 -8.26 10.16
C ILE A 32 -3.72 -7.95 11.66
N VAL A 33 -3.21 -6.80 12.11
CA VAL A 33 -3.08 -6.49 13.54
C VAL A 33 -4.20 -5.56 14.01
N VAL A 34 -4.53 -4.52 13.24
CA VAL A 34 -5.54 -3.55 13.65
C VAL A 34 -6.91 -4.19 13.88
N PRO A 35 -7.45 -5.05 12.98
CA PRO A 35 -8.78 -5.62 13.18
C PRO A 35 -8.95 -6.38 14.52
N PRO A 36 -8.12 -7.39 14.87
CA PRO A 36 -8.28 -8.07 16.15
C PRO A 36 -8.01 -7.16 17.35
N ALA A 37 -7.18 -6.12 17.20
CA ALA A 37 -6.85 -5.20 18.30
C ALA A 37 -7.99 -4.24 18.67
N VAL A 38 -8.79 -3.78 17.70
CA VAL A 38 -9.78 -2.71 17.95
C VAL A 38 -11.23 -3.09 17.66
N TYR A 39 -11.53 -4.27 17.08
CA TYR A 39 -12.91 -4.60 16.70
C TYR A 39 -13.92 -4.59 17.86
N HIS A 40 -13.45 -4.84 19.09
CA HIS A 40 -14.28 -4.80 20.30
C HIS A 40 -14.72 -3.38 20.68
N LEU A 41 -14.06 -2.35 20.14
CA LEU A 41 -14.22 -0.96 20.54
C LEU A 41 -15.05 -0.15 19.54
N VAL A 42 -15.24 -0.65 18.32
CA VAL A 42 -15.85 0.08 17.21
C VAL A 42 -16.80 -0.81 16.39
N SER A 43 -17.72 -0.21 15.65
CA SER A 43 -18.53 -0.96 14.69
C SER A 43 -17.70 -1.41 13.48
N GLY A 44 -18.17 -2.45 12.77
CA GLY A 44 -17.50 -2.93 11.56
C GLY A 44 -17.36 -1.85 10.47
N LEU A 45 -18.34 -0.94 10.36
CA LEU A 45 -18.26 0.19 9.44
C LEU A 45 -17.14 1.17 9.83
N ILE A 46 -17.02 1.49 11.12
CA ILE A 46 -15.96 2.38 11.61
C ILE A 46 -14.59 1.73 11.40
N LEU A 47 -14.46 0.43 11.66
CA LEU A 47 -13.23 -0.32 11.40
C LEU A 47 -12.85 -0.29 9.91
N LEU A 48 -13.81 -0.51 9.02
CA LEU A 48 -13.59 -0.46 7.58
C LEU A 48 -13.09 0.93 7.13
N ILE A 49 -13.73 2.00 7.61
CA ILE A 49 -13.32 3.38 7.33
C ILE A 49 -11.91 3.64 7.87
N LEU A 50 -11.62 3.22 9.10
CA LEU A 50 -10.30 3.36 9.70
C LEU A 50 -9.21 2.70 8.85
N MET A 51 -9.43 1.45 8.45
CA MET A 51 -8.50 0.72 7.58
C MET A 51 -8.31 1.43 6.25
N ALA A 52 -9.38 1.96 5.65
CA ALA A 52 -9.31 2.69 4.38
C ALA A 52 -8.49 3.97 4.50
N VAL A 53 -8.73 4.75 5.56
CA VAL A 53 -7.98 5.98 5.84
C VAL A 53 -6.49 5.67 6.06
N LEU A 54 -6.17 4.66 6.88
CA LEU A 54 -4.79 4.26 7.12
C LEU A 54 -4.09 3.77 5.84
N THR A 55 -4.80 2.98 5.02
CA THR A 55 -4.29 2.53 3.71
C THR A 55 -3.91 3.71 2.82
N VAL A 56 -4.79 4.72 2.72
CA VAL A 56 -4.54 5.92 1.92
C VAL A 56 -3.34 6.70 2.48
N ILE A 57 -3.27 6.93 3.79
CA ILE A 57 -2.17 7.67 4.42
C ILE A 57 -0.83 6.96 4.16
N ILE A 58 -0.75 5.66 4.47
CA ILE A 58 0.48 4.88 4.30
C ILE A 58 0.93 4.89 2.85
N ALA A 59 0.02 4.61 1.90
CA ALA A 59 0.36 4.56 0.49
C ALA A 59 0.76 5.94 -0.07
N LEU A 60 0.14 7.01 0.40
CA LEU A 60 0.51 8.39 0.01
C LEU A 60 1.92 8.73 0.49
N VAL A 61 2.25 8.45 1.76
CA VAL A 61 3.60 8.73 2.30
C VAL A 61 4.65 7.82 1.66
N ASP A 62 4.32 6.54 1.40
CA ASP A 62 5.19 5.62 0.65
C ASP A 62 5.50 6.17 -0.75
N GLY A 63 4.47 6.59 -1.48
CA GLY A 63 4.62 7.18 -2.80
C GLY A 63 5.47 8.45 -2.79
N ALA A 64 5.30 9.31 -1.77
CA ALA A 64 6.05 10.55 -1.63
C ALA A 64 7.53 10.35 -1.26
N THR A 65 7.88 9.23 -0.64
CA THR A 65 9.24 8.96 -0.14
C THR A 65 10.06 8.04 -1.03
N PHE A 66 9.43 7.16 -1.81
CA PHE A 66 10.11 6.19 -2.67
C PHE A 66 9.77 6.41 -4.15
N ARG A 67 8.54 6.07 -4.54
CA ARG A 67 7.88 6.30 -5.85
C ARG A 67 6.59 5.46 -5.87
N ALA A 68 5.74 5.67 -6.86
CA ALA A 68 4.64 4.77 -7.12
C ALA A 68 5.19 3.37 -7.48
N SER A 69 4.92 2.36 -6.64
CA SER A 69 5.50 1.02 -6.75
C SER A 69 4.42 -0.07 -6.76
N TRP A 70 4.74 -1.21 -7.39
CA TRP A 70 3.86 -2.37 -7.39
C TRP A 70 3.71 -3.04 -6.02
N THR A 71 4.74 -2.89 -5.19
CA THR A 71 4.81 -3.51 -3.87
C THR A 71 3.65 -3.11 -2.97
N ILE A 72 3.33 -1.81 -2.87
CA ILE A 72 2.42 -1.34 -1.82
C ILE A 72 0.98 -1.81 -2.02
N PHE A 73 0.51 -1.89 -3.27
CA PHE A 73 -0.82 -2.40 -3.56
C PHE A 73 -0.89 -3.94 -3.57
N CYS A 74 0.18 -4.63 -3.97
CA CYS A 74 0.25 -6.08 -3.83
C CYS A 74 0.17 -6.47 -2.35
N VAL A 75 0.91 -5.75 -1.49
CA VAL A 75 0.88 -5.96 -0.04
C VAL A 75 -0.50 -5.65 0.54
N ALA A 76 -1.14 -4.54 0.14
CA ALA A 76 -2.51 -4.23 0.59
C ALA A 76 -3.51 -5.33 0.21
N GLY A 77 -3.46 -5.80 -1.04
CA GLY A 77 -4.34 -6.88 -1.52
C GLY A 77 -4.11 -8.20 -0.81
N LEU A 78 -2.84 -8.63 -0.70
CA LEU A 78 -2.48 -9.89 -0.04
C LEU A 78 -2.78 -9.86 1.46
N ALA A 79 -2.49 -8.74 2.14
CA ALA A 79 -2.75 -8.60 3.56
C ALA A 79 -4.25 -8.55 3.86
N TYR A 80 -5.04 -7.84 3.04
CA TYR A 80 -6.50 -7.85 3.17
C TYR A 80 -7.09 -9.23 2.89
N PHE A 81 -6.61 -9.91 1.85
CA PHE A 81 -7.02 -11.28 1.54
C PHE A 81 -6.73 -12.24 2.71
N ALA A 82 -5.53 -12.16 3.29
CA ALA A 82 -5.18 -12.93 4.47
C ALA A 82 -6.07 -12.58 5.68
N ALA A 83 -6.33 -11.30 5.94
CA ALA A 83 -7.24 -10.87 7.00
C ALA A 83 -8.66 -11.42 6.81
N MET A 84 -9.13 -11.48 5.56
CA MET A 84 -10.42 -12.06 5.22
C MET A 84 -10.48 -13.56 5.56
N SER A 85 -9.42 -14.32 5.26
CA SER A 85 -9.35 -15.74 5.63
C SER A 85 -9.25 -15.99 7.14
N LEU A 86 -8.75 -15.02 7.90
CA LEU A 86 -8.50 -15.18 9.33
C LEU A 86 -9.67 -14.71 10.20
N TYR A 87 -10.34 -13.61 9.84
CA TYR A 87 -11.27 -12.93 10.75
C TYR A 87 -12.56 -12.43 10.11
N PHE A 88 -12.58 -12.14 8.80
CA PHE A 88 -13.76 -11.53 8.17
C PHE A 88 -14.68 -12.54 7.49
N ASN A 89 -15.92 -12.12 7.30
CA ASN A 89 -16.91 -12.92 6.58
C ASN A 89 -16.58 -12.94 5.08
N GLU A 90 -16.93 -14.02 4.38
CA GLU A 90 -16.69 -14.14 2.94
C GLU A 90 -17.23 -12.96 2.12
N GLY A 91 -18.39 -12.41 2.51
CA GLY A 91 -19.02 -11.26 1.87
C GLY A 91 -18.18 -9.97 1.86
N THR A 92 -17.08 -9.90 2.62
CA THR A 92 -16.18 -8.74 2.61
C THR A 92 -15.19 -8.75 1.43
N TRP A 93 -15.22 -9.78 0.57
CA TRP A 93 -14.36 -9.87 -0.62
C TRP A 93 -14.48 -8.64 -1.53
N ILE A 94 -15.65 -7.99 -1.57
CA ILE A 94 -15.91 -6.79 -2.37
C ILE A 94 -15.01 -5.61 -2.03
N TYR A 95 -14.45 -5.55 -0.80
CA TYR A 95 -13.57 -4.47 -0.39
C TYR A 95 -12.12 -4.69 -0.81
N LEU A 96 -11.73 -5.92 -1.18
CA LEU A 96 -10.38 -6.21 -1.68
C LEU A 96 -9.99 -5.32 -2.87
N PRO A 97 -10.77 -5.27 -3.98
CA PRO A 97 -10.44 -4.37 -5.09
C PRO A 97 -10.46 -2.90 -4.68
N VAL A 98 -11.27 -2.51 -3.70
CA VAL A 98 -11.32 -1.14 -3.18
C VAL A 98 -10.01 -0.78 -2.49
N PHE A 99 -9.50 -1.62 -1.57
CA PHE A 99 -8.23 -1.37 -0.88
C PHE A 99 -7.03 -1.35 -1.83
N VAL A 100 -7.01 -2.25 -2.82
CA VAL A 100 -5.98 -2.26 -3.87
C VAL A 100 -6.01 -0.95 -4.66
N PHE A 101 -7.19 -0.50 -5.08
CA PHE A 101 -7.35 0.75 -5.81
C PHE A 101 -6.95 1.97 -4.98
N LEU A 102 -7.36 2.02 -3.70
CA LEU A 102 -6.99 3.10 -2.79
C LEU A 102 -5.47 3.18 -2.60
N ALA A 103 -4.81 2.04 -2.36
CA ALA A 103 -3.36 2.00 -2.22
C ALA A 103 -2.65 2.46 -3.51
N TRP A 104 -3.11 2.00 -4.67
CA TRP A 104 -2.57 2.41 -5.96
C TRP A 104 -2.73 3.92 -6.22
N ALA A 105 -3.96 4.44 -6.07
CA ALA A 105 -4.27 5.85 -6.32
C ALA A 105 -3.52 6.77 -5.36
N ALA A 106 -3.49 6.44 -4.06
CA ALA A 106 -2.77 7.20 -3.06
C ALA A 106 -1.25 7.18 -3.30
N SER A 107 -0.67 6.03 -3.67
CA SER A 107 0.76 5.94 -3.99
C SER A 107 1.13 6.77 -5.22
N LYS A 108 0.28 6.79 -6.26
CA LYS A 108 0.46 7.67 -7.42
C LYS A 108 0.42 9.14 -7.04
N LEU A 109 -0.56 9.55 -6.22
CA LEU A 109 -0.65 10.92 -5.72
C LEU A 109 0.56 11.31 -4.87
N GLY A 110 0.98 10.42 -3.97
CA GLY A 110 2.19 10.58 -3.15
C GLY A 110 3.42 10.85 -4.02
N ALA A 111 3.63 10.06 -5.06
CA ALA A 111 4.76 10.24 -5.97
C ALA A 111 4.77 11.61 -6.68
N VAL A 112 3.60 12.11 -7.06
CA VAL A 112 3.46 13.47 -7.63
C VAL A 112 3.83 14.54 -6.59
N VAL A 113 3.39 14.37 -5.34
CA VAL A 113 3.70 15.30 -4.25
C VAL A 113 5.20 15.29 -3.93
N GLY A 114 5.82 14.12 -3.79
CA GLY A 114 7.26 13.98 -3.52
C GLY A 114 8.11 14.57 -4.64
N SER A 115 7.72 14.35 -5.91
CA SER A 115 8.44 14.93 -7.07
C SER A 115 8.38 16.45 -7.11
N LYS A 116 7.27 17.07 -6.68
CA LYS A 116 7.17 18.54 -6.56
C LYS A 116 8.03 19.09 -5.42
N ALA A 117 8.12 18.38 -4.30
CA ALA A 117 8.91 18.80 -3.15
C ALA A 117 10.43 18.72 -3.39
N GLY A 118 10.88 17.80 -4.27
CA GLY A 118 12.29 17.68 -4.68
C GLY A 118 12.77 18.67 -5.74
N LYS A 119 11.91 19.62 -6.17
CA LYS A 119 12.30 20.74 -7.05
C LYS A 119 12.45 22.02 -6.22
N SER A 120 13.61 22.18 -5.56
CA SER A 120 14.10 23.48 -5.09
C SER A 120 15.53 23.67 -5.56
#